data_AF-A0A0F9NVP6-F1
#
_entry.id   AF-A0A0F9NVP6-F1
#
_cell.length_a   1.000
_cell.length_b   1.000
_cell.length_c   1.000
_cell.angle_alpha   90.00
_cell.angle_beta   90.00
_cell.angle_gamma   90.00
#
_symmetry.space_group_name_H-M   'P 1'
#
loop_
_entity.id
_entity.type
_entity.pdbx_description
1 polymer ?
#
loop_
_entity_poly.entity_id
_entity_poly.type
_entity_poly.pdbx_seq_one_letter_code
_entity_poly.pdbx_strand_id
1 'polypeptide(L)'
;MPRKHSTTTFDGQGNVVELQEWPYTPEEELEADQAQEFNDYHIVILAALQNWATLPGVQKDVLLRNLLRWALWKDGRLPLGA
;
A
#
# COMPACT_ATOMS: atom_id res chain seq x y z
N MET A 1 7.98 15.14 4.14
CA MET A 1 7.37 16.06 5.13
C MET A 1 6.64 15.18 6.14
N PRO A 2 6.70 15.46 7.45
CA PRO A 2 5.99 14.64 8.44
C PRO A 2 4.48 14.72 8.20
N ARG A 3 3.80 13.59 8.38
CA ARG A 3 2.35 13.49 8.26
C ARG A 3 1.69 14.17 9.46
N LYS A 4 0.45 14.63 9.26
CA LYS A 4 -0.32 15.35 10.27
C LYS A 4 -1.75 14.86 10.26
N HIS A 5 -2.33 14.75 11.44
CA HIS A 5 -3.78 14.71 11.57
C HIS A 5 -4.31 16.11 11.43
N SER A 6 -5.52 16.24 10.89
CA SER A 6 -6.23 17.50 10.86
C SER A 6 -7.70 17.32 11.18
N THR A 7 -8.26 18.34 11.82
CA THR A 7 -9.71 18.50 11.94
C THR A 7 -10.07 19.85 11.33
N THR A 8 -11.03 19.83 10.42
CA THR A 8 -11.55 21.01 9.75
C THR A 8 -12.99 21.24 10.19
N THR A 9 -13.25 22.38 10.82
CA THR A 9 -14.58 22.81 11.21
C THR A 9 -15.14 23.71 10.12
N PHE A 10 -16.37 23.43 9.70
CA PHE A 10 -17.10 24.22 8.71
C PHE A 10 -18.26 24.96 9.38
N ASP A 11 -18.59 26.16 8.91
CA ASP A 11 -19.83 26.84 9.29
C ASP A 11 -21.06 26.18 8.63
N GLY A 12 -22.25 26.67 8.98
CA GLY A 12 -23.52 26.21 8.38
C GLY A 12 -23.70 26.54 6.90
N GLN A 13 -22.74 27.24 6.27
CA GLN A 13 -22.71 27.58 4.85
C GLN A 13 -21.65 26.75 4.09
N GLY A 14 -20.89 25.91 4.79
CA GLY A 14 -19.84 25.07 4.22
C GLY A 14 -18.48 25.75 4.08
N ASN A 15 -18.27 26.93 4.67
CA ASN A 15 -16.96 27.57 4.70
C ASN A 15 -16.12 27.04 5.86
N VAL A 16 -14.80 26.90 5.65
CA VAL A 16 -13.88 26.53 6.72
C VAL A 16 -13.76 27.69 7.71
N VAL A 17 -14.04 27.42 8.98
CA VAL A 17 -13.88 28.39 10.07
C VAL A 17 -12.69 28.06 10.97
N GLU A 18 -12.28 26.80 11.03
CA GLU A 18 -11.15 26.37 11.84
C GLU A 18 -10.44 25.17 11.21
N LEU A 19 -9.11 25.18 11.22
CA LEU A 19 -8.27 24.04 10.89
C LEU A 19 -7.28 23.83 12.04
N GLN A 20 -7.38 22.69 12.71
CA GLN A 20 -6.42 22.26 13.72
C GLN A 20 -5.58 21.13 13.14
N GLU A 21 -4.26 21.18 13.35
CA GLU A 21 -3.32 20.15 12.91
C GLU A 21 -2.42 19.71 14.06
N TRP A 22 -2.13 18.40 14.13
CA TRP A 22 -1.14 17.85 15.05
C TRP A 22 -0.28 16.80 14.34
N PRO A 23 1.03 16.74 14.66
CA PRO A 23 1.93 15.80 14.00
C PRO A 23 1.57 14.36 14.38
N TYR A 24 1.90 13.43 13.48
CA TYR A 24 1.93 12.02 13.81
C TYR A 24 3.00 11.75 14.87
N THR A 25 2.75 10.79 15.75
CA THR A 25 3.78 10.20 16.61
C THR A 25 4.78 9.40 15.76
N PRO A 26 6.02 9.14 16.27
CA PRO A 26 6.99 8.31 15.56
C PRO A 26 6.46 6.92 15.18
N GLU A 27 5.64 6.32 16.04
CA GLU A 27 5.00 5.02 15.80
C GLU A 27 3.97 5.11 14.65
N GLU A 28 3.14 6.15 14.61
CA GLU A 28 2.17 6.36 13.51
C GLU A 28 2.85 6.71 12.18
N GLU A 29 4.00 7.39 12.23
CA GLU A 29 4.84 7.58 11.05
C GLU A 29 5.35 6.22 10.56
N LEU A 30 5.90 5.38 11.43
CA LEU A 30 6.36 4.05 11.05
C LEU A 30 5.24 3.18 10.47
N GLU A 31 4.08 3.14 11.11
CA GLU A 31 2.95 2.33 10.68
C GLU A 31 2.44 2.73 9.29
N ALA A 32 2.30 4.04 9.02
CA ALA A 32 1.82 4.45 7.71
C ALA A 32 2.91 4.44 6.63
N ASP A 33 4.19 4.44 6.98
CA ASP A 33 5.28 4.18 6.02
C ASP A 33 5.24 2.71 5.59
N GLN A 34 5.04 1.79 6.55
CA GLN A 34 4.83 0.37 6.25
C GLN A 34 3.57 0.13 5.42
N ALA A 35 2.47 0.81 5.73
CA ALA A 35 1.24 0.72 4.95
C ALA A 35 1.43 1.26 3.53
N GLN A 36 2.18 2.36 3.37
CA GLN A 36 2.50 2.92 2.05
C GLN A 36 3.40 1.96 1.25
N GLU A 37 4.45 1.41 1.86
CA GLU A 37 5.33 0.42 1.23
C GLU A 37 4.54 -0.80 0.75
N PHE A 38 3.63 -1.31 1.58
CA PHE A 38 2.73 -2.39 1.21
C PHE A 38 1.85 -2.04 0.02
N ASN A 39 1.30 -0.81 -0.02
CA ASN A 39 0.44 -0.36 -1.13
C ASN A 39 1.23 -0.20 -2.44
N ASP A 40 2.46 0.34 -2.37
CA ASP A 40 3.34 0.48 -3.52
C ASP A 40 3.68 -0.90 -4.11
N TYR A 41 3.98 -1.89 -3.26
CA TYR A 41 4.18 -3.27 -3.71
C TYR A 41 2.92 -3.84 -4.38
N HIS A 42 1.72 -3.60 -3.83
CA HIS A 42 0.48 -4.06 -4.46
C HIS A 42 0.29 -3.47 -5.86
N ILE A 43 0.53 -2.18 -6.03
CA ILE A 43 0.40 -1.50 -7.33
C ILE A 43 1.39 -2.09 -8.33
N VAL A 44 2.65 -2.29 -7.95
CA VAL A 44 3.68 -2.89 -8.84
C VAL A 44 3.29 -4.31 -9.23
N ILE A 45 2.82 -5.13 -8.29
CA ILE A 45 2.38 -6.50 -8.56
C ILE A 45 1.18 -6.51 -9.52
N LEU A 46 0.18 -5.67 -9.29
CA LEU A 46 -1.00 -5.58 -10.15
C LEU A 46 -0.63 -5.10 -11.57
N ALA A 47 0.25 -4.11 -11.68
CA ALA A 47 0.74 -3.63 -12.97
C ALA A 47 1.52 -4.72 -13.73
N ALA A 48 2.39 -5.47 -13.03
CA ALA A 48 3.12 -6.59 -13.61
C ALA A 48 2.17 -7.72 -14.06
N LEU A 49 1.18 -8.06 -13.24
CA LEU A 49 0.14 -9.04 -13.60
C LEU A 49 -0.68 -8.61 -14.81
N GLN A 50 -1.09 -7.34 -14.89
CA GLN A 50 -1.81 -6.81 -16.05
C GLN A 50 -0.95 -6.88 -17.33
N ASN A 51 0.32 -6.49 -17.25
CA ASN A 51 1.23 -6.56 -18.39
C ASN A 51 1.52 -7.99 -18.84
N TRP A 52 1.62 -8.95 -17.93
CA TRP A 52 1.85 -10.35 -18.31
C TRP A 52 0.58 -11.05 -18.76
N ALA A 53 -0.59 -10.62 -18.28
CA ALA A 53 -1.88 -11.18 -18.70
C ALA A 53 -2.21 -10.93 -20.18
N THR A 54 -1.52 -9.99 -20.85
CA THR A 54 -1.67 -9.67 -22.28
C THR A 54 -0.68 -10.43 -23.17
N LEU A 55 0.31 -11.14 -22.59
CA LEU A 55 1.29 -11.89 -23.35
C LEU A 55 0.72 -13.24 -23.83
N PRO A 56 0.83 -13.57 -25.13
CA PRO A 56 0.38 -14.86 -25.64
C PRO A 56 1.25 -15.99 -25.07
N GLY A 57 0.61 -17.07 -24.62
CA GLY A 57 1.28 -18.25 -24.05
C GLY A 57 1.57 -18.19 -22.55
N VAL A 58 1.21 -17.10 -21.87
CA VAL A 58 1.37 -16.99 -20.41
C VAL A 58 0.21 -17.66 -19.66
N GLN A 59 0.55 -18.65 -18.84
CA GLN A 59 -0.37 -19.28 -17.88
C GLN A 59 -0.51 -18.39 -16.64
N LYS A 60 -1.63 -17.66 -16.58
CA LYS A 60 -1.92 -16.67 -15.51
C LYS A 60 -1.89 -17.30 -14.10
N ASP A 61 -2.26 -18.57 -14.00
CA ASP A 61 -2.23 -19.38 -12.78
C ASP A 61 -0.81 -19.67 -12.27
N VAL A 62 0.13 -19.99 -13.16
CA VAL A 62 1.56 -20.17 -12.82
C VAL A 62 2.16 -18.86 -12.31
N LEU A 63 1.81 -17.75 -12.98
CA LEU A 63 2.32 -16.44 -12.64
C LEU A 63 1.79 -15.95 -11.29
N LEU A 64 0.48 -16.09 -11.07
CA LEU A 64 -0.15 -15.77 -9.78
C LEU A 64 0.42 -16.62 -8.64
N ARG A 65 0.68 -17.91 -8.88
CA ARG A 65 1.30 -18.81 -7.90
C ARG A 65 2.71 -18.35 -7.52
N ASN A 66 3.54 -17.96 -8.49
CA ASN A 66 4.90 -17.50 -8.23
C ASN A 66 4.94 -16.16 -7.50
N LEU A 67 4.04 -15.24 -7.85
CA LEU A 67 3.89 -13.96 -7.16
C LEU A 67 3.43 -14.13 -5.72
N LEU A 68 2.43 -14.99 -5.48
CA LEU A 68 1.96 -15.31 -4.14
C LEU A 68 3.08 -15.93 -3.30
N ARG A 69 3.88 -16.83 -3.90
CA ARG A 69 5.03 -17.45 -3.24
C ARG A 69 6.10 -16.43 -2.86
N TRP A 70 6.40 -15.49 -3.75
CA TRP A 70 7.35 -14.40 -3.48
C TRP A 70 6.85 -13.48 -2.36
N ALA A 71 5.57 -13.07 -2.40
CA ALA A 71 4.98 -12.21 -1.37
C ALA A 71 5.00 -12.86 0.01
N LEU A 72 4.60 -14.13 0.09
CA LEU A 72 4.63 -14.92 1.33
C LEU A 72 6.06 -15.11 1.86
N TRP A 73 7.06 -15.25 0.98
CA TRP A 73 8.47 -15.30 1.39
C TRP A 73 8.93 -13.95 1.97
N LYS A 74 8.59 -12.84 1.30
CA LYS A 74 8.94 -11.49 1.75
C LYS A 74 8.34 -11.14 3.11
N ASP A 75 7.14 -11.64 3.40
CA ASP A 75 6.45 -11.50 4.69
C ASP A 75 6.94 -12.52 5.76
N GLY A 76 7.99 -13.30 5.46
CA GLY A 76 8.55 -14.30 6.38
C GLY A 76 7.66 -15.52 6.63
N ARG A 77 6.55 -15.67 5.89
CA ARG A 77 5.59 -16.79 6.02
C ARG A 77 5.99 -18.03 5.20
N LEU A 78 6.97 -17.89 4.32
CA LEU A 78 7.59 -19.01 3.60
C LEU A 78 9.09 -19.07 3.92
N PRO A 79 9.61 -20.21 4.41
CA PRO A 79 11.04 -20.38 4.61
C PRO A 79 11.79 -20.40 3.26
N LEU A 80 13.03 -19.90 3.26
CA LEU A 80 13.96 -20.05 2.14
C LEU A 80 14.28 -21.54 1.94
N GLY A 81 13.65 -22.19 0.96
CA GLY A 81 14.06 -23.54 0.51
C GLY A 81 12.95 -24.59 0.46
N ALA A 82 11.88 -24.33 -0.29
CA ALA A 82 10.94 -25.37 -0.71
C ALA A 82 10.80 -25.36 -2.24
#